data_AF-A0A093BWG1-F1
#
_entry.id   AF-A0A093BWG1-F1
#
_cell.length_a   1.000
_cell.length_b   1.000
_cell.length_c   1.000
_cell.angle_alpha   90.00
_cell.angle_beta   90.00
_cell.angle_gamma   90.00
#
_symmetry.space_group_name_H-M   'P 1'
#
loop_
_entity.id
_entity.type
_entity.pdbx_description
1 polymer ?
#
loop_
_entity_poly.entity_id
_entity_poly.type
_entity_poly.pdbx_seq_one_letter_code
_entity_poly.pdbx_strand_id
1 'polypeptide(L)'
;LNIVSDSLYVVGIAHRIEDATLRESKNRRLTELLVSMQLAIAQRTAPYAVIHIWSHQWEEGLGEGNARADRLVTTIIEAPLSPHSRAREAHSIFHQNAKGLARAYKLSIEAARAIVKACPICSYHNSSLGLGCGVNPKGLKSNEIWQMDVTHVSELGRLKYLHVTIDTYSHMIWATPQPGEKVRDVKRHLTSCFAVLGVPKVVKTDNGPAYSSKSLKDFMQMWNITHTTSIPHSPTGQAIVERANGTIK
;
A
#
# COMPACT_ATOMS: atom_id res chain seq x y z
N LEU A 1 9.54 -28.31 -22.57
CA LEU A 1 10.62 -29.24 -22.15
C LEU A 1 10.96 -28.91 -20.71
N ASN A 2 11.15 -29.86 -19.79
CA ASN A 2 11.54 -29.54 -18.41
C ASN A 2 12.91 -30.14 -18.14
N ILE A 3 13.88 -29.31 -17.76
CA ILE A 3 15.22 -29.75 -17.39
C ILE A 3 15.17 -30.04 -15.90
N VAL A 4 15.23 -31.31 -15.54
CA VAL A 4 15.24 -31.77 -14.15
C VAL A 4 16.64 -32.32 -13.87
N SER A 5 17.35 -31.74 -12.91
CA SER A 5 18.69 -32.18 -12.54
C SER A 5 18.87 -32.16 -11.03
N ASP A 6 19.66 -33.09 -10.53
CA ASP A 6 20.10 -33.21 -9.15
C ASP A 6 21.36 -32.40 -8.83
N SER A 7 22.07 -31.90 -9.85
CA SER A 7 23.23 -31.02 -9.69
C SER A 7 22.81 -29.55 -9.70
N LEU A 8 23.07 -28.86 -8.59
CA LEU A 8 22.87 -27.42 -8.46
C LEU A 8 23.77 -26.64 -9.45
N TYR A 9 24.97 -27.15 -9.73
CA TYR A 9 25.88 -26.59 -10.74
C TYR A 9 25.26 -26.57 -12.14
N VAL A 10 24.71 -27.70 -12.59
CA VAL A 10 24.10 -27.81 -13.93
C VAL A 10 22.86 -26.95 -14.05
N VAL A 11 22.01 -26.92 -13.01
CA VAL A 11 20.84 -26.04 -12.93
C VAL A 11 21.24 -24.57 -13.00
N GLY A 12 22.28 -24.18 -12.24
CA GLY A 12 22.80 -22.82 -12.25
C GLY A 12 23.34 -22.40 -13.62
N ILE A 13 23.99 -23.32 -14.34
CA ILE A 13 24.43 -23.08 -15.72
C ILE A 13 23.22 -22.92 -16.65
N ALA A 14 22.26 -23.83 -16.59
CA ALA A 14 21.07 -23.80 -17.45
C ALA A 14 20.31 -22.47 -17.37
N HIS A 15 20.20 -21.90 -16.18
CA HIS A 15 19.53 -20.62 -15.96
C HIS A 15 20.25 -19.42 -16.59
N ARG A 16 21.57 -19.50 -16.81
CA ARG A 16 22.39 -18.36 -17.22
C ARG A 16 23.00 -18.51 -18.61
N ILE A 17 23.02 -19.72 -19.16
CA ILE A 17 23.76 -20.05 -20.38
C ILE A 17 23.17 -19.38 -21.62
N GLU A 18 21.88 -19.02 -21.62
CA GLU A 18 21.21 -18.36 -22.75
C GLU A 18 21.93 -17.07 -23.18
N ASP A 19 22.25 -16.20 -22.22
CA ASP A 19 22.90 -14.91 -22.47
C ASP A 19 24.41 -14.90 -22.11
N ALA A 20 24.97 -16.04 -21.71
CA ALA A 20 26.36 -16.11 -21.26
C ALA A 20 27.35 -16.22 -22.42
N THR A 21 28.46 -15.51 -22.32
CA THR A 21 29.64 -15.74 -23.16
C THR A 21 30.46 -16.89 -22.59
N LEU A 22 30.56 -17.99 -23.33
CA LEU A 22 31.33 -19.16 -22.92
C LEU A 22 32.83 -18.89 -23.12
N ARG A 23 33.60 -18.86 -22.02
CA ARG A 23 35.06 -18.90 -22.10
C ARG A 23 35.53 -20.31 -22.42
N GLU A 24 36.52 -20.43 -23.29
CA GLU A 24 37.16 -21.72 -23.57
C GLU A 24 37.75 -22.31 -22.28
N SER A 25 37.28 -23.50 -21.93
CA SER A 25 37.81 -24.25 -20.79
C SER A 25 38.94 -25.19 -21.23
N LYS A 26 39.83 -25.56 -20.30
CA LYS A 26 40.87 -26.58 -20.55
C LYS A 26 40.28 -27.95 -20.94
N ASN A 27 39.00 -28.19 -20.66
CA ASN A 27 38.31 -29.42 -21.01
C ASN A 27 37.43 -29.20 -22.26
N ARG A 28 37.95 -29.62 -23.42
CA ARG A 28 37.29 -29.44 -24.72
C ARG A 28 35.87 -30.05 -24.77
N ARG A 29 35.68 -31.24 -24.16
CA ARG A 29 34.39 -31.92 -24.11
C ARG A 29 33.36 -31.14 -23.31
N LEU A 30 33.78 -30.50 -22.20
CA LEU A 30 32.89 -29.66 -21.41
C LEU A 30 32.44 -28.43 -22.22
N THR A 31 33.36 -27.79 -22.93
CA THR A 31 33.04 -26.64 -23.80
C THR A 31 32.05 -27.04 -24.90
N GLU A 32 32.24 -28.19 -25.54
CA GLU A 32 31.33 -28.72 -26.57
C GLU A 32 29.92 -28.98 -26.01
N LEU A 33 29.82 -29.57 -24.81
CA LEU A 33 28.53 -29.79 -24.14
C LEU A 33 27.83 -28.47 -23.78
N LEU A 34 28.56 -27.47 -23.31
CA LEU A 34 28.01 -26.15 -22.99
C LEU A 34 27.51 -25.42 -24.24
N VAL A 35 28.27 -25.46 -25.33
CA VAL A 35 27.84 -24.88 -26.62
C VAL A 35 26.60 -25.59 -27.15
N SER A 36 26.57 -26.92 -27.09
CA SER A 36 25.40 -27.72 -27.50
C SER A 36 24.15 -27.36 -26.68
N MET A 37 24.31 -27.21 -25.37
CA MET A 37 23.24 -26.79 -24.47
C MET A 37 22.75 -25.36 -24.76
N GLN A 38 23.66 -24.42 -25.02
CA GLN A 38 23.33 -23.04 -25.37
C GLN A 38 22.52 -22.98 -26.68
N LEU A 39 22.95 -23.71 -27.71
CA LEU A 39 22.24 -23.80 -28.98
C LEU A 39 20.84 -24.42 -28.82
N ALA A 40 20.73 -25.49 -28.04
CA ALA A 40 19.44 -26.14 -27.77
C ALA A 40 18.46 -25.21 -27.03
N ILE A 41 18.95 -24.40 -26.09
CA ILE A 41 18.13 -23.41 -25.39
C ILE A 41 17.77 -22.27 -26.35
N ALA A 42 18.71 -21.75 -27.14
CA ALA A 42 18.45 -20.66 -28.08
C ALA A 42 17.45 -21.02 -29.18
N GLN A 43 17.45 -22.28 -29.65
CA GLN A 43 16.57 -22.77 -30.71
C GLN A 43 15.19 -23.22 -30.20
N ARG A 44 14.89 -23.06 -28.90
CA ARG A 44 13.62 -23.53 -28.34
C ARG A 44 12.44 -22.72 -28.89
N THR A 45 11.36 -23.43 -29.22
CA THR A 45 10.09 -22.84 -29.67
C THR A 45 9.00 -22.84 -28.59
N ALA A 46 9.24 -23.55 -27.48
CA ALA A 46 8.31 -23.72 -26.38
C ALA A 46 8.94 -23.31 -25.03
N PRO A 47 8.13 -22.87 -24.06
CA PRO A 47 8.62 -22.57 -22.73
C PRO A 47 9.22 -23.81 -22.05
N TYR A 48 10.22 -23.57 -21.20
CA TYR A 48 10.89 -24.61 -20.42
C TYR A 48 11.07 -24.17 -18.98
N ALA A 49 11.09 -25.14 -18.06
CA ALA A 49 11.43 -24.93 -16.67
C ALA A 49 12.72 -25.69 -16.35
N VAL A 50 13.58 -25.08 -15.54
CA VAL A 50 14.74 -25.76 -14.94
C VAL A 50 14.40 -26.01 -13.47
N ILE A 51 14.45 -27.26 -13.05
CA ILE A 51 14.07 -27.69 -11.71
C ILE A 51 15.25 -28.43 -11.12
N HIS A 52 15.74 -27.93 -9.99
CA HIS A 52 16.67 -28.69 -9.15
C HIS A 52 15.87 -29.66 -8.29
N ILE A 53 16.21 -30.94 -8.33
CA ILE A 53 15.65 -31.95 -7.43
C ILE A 53 16.74 -32.47 -6.51
N TRP A 54 16.49 -32.48 -5.21
CA TRP A 54 17.43 -33.08 -4.26
C TRP A 54 17.23 -34.60 -4.19
N SER A 55 17.56 -35.29 -5.29
CA SER A 55 17.44 -36.74 -5.44
C SER A 55 18.76 -37.42 -5.08
N HIS A 56 19.09 -37.45 -3.80
CA HIS A 56 20.29 -38.14 -3.34
C HIS A 56 20.04 -39.65 -3.19
N GLN A 57 20.71 -40.46 -4.01
CA GLN A 57 21.26 -41.74 -3.58
C GLN A 57 22.77 -41.57 -3.52
N TRP A 58 23.31 -41.51 -2.29
CA TRP A 58 24.66 -41.00 -2.01
C TRP A 58 25.78 -41.97 -2.43
N GLU A 59 25.43 -43.20 -2.81
CA GLU A 59 26.40 -44.30 -2.96
C GLU A 59 26.46 -44.92 -4.37
N GLU A 60 25.66 -44.46 -5.34
CA GLU A 60 25.71 -44.95 -6.73
C GLU A 60 25.76 -43.81 -7.77
N GLY A 61 26.67 -43.92 -8.75
CA GLY A 61 26.70 -43.08 -9.94
C GLY A 61 27.36 -41.70 -9.79
N LEU A 62 26.72 -40.66 -10.35
CA LEU A 62 27.25 -39.28 -10.46
C LEU A 62 27.12 -38.45 -9.16
N GLY A 63 26.52 -39.01 -8.10
CA GLY A 63 26.16 -38.28 -6.88
C GLY A 63 27.34 -37.63 -6.14
N GLU A 64 28.47 -38.33 -6.00
CA GLU A 64 29.66 -37.78 -5.34
C GLU A 64 30.27 -36.60 -6.15
N GLY A 65 30.29 -36.74 -7.47
CA GLY A 65 30.75 -35.71 -8.40
C GLY A 65 29.86 -34.46 -8.35
N ASN A 66 28.54 -34.66 -8.34
CA ASN A 66 27.54 -33.60 -8.21
C ASN A 66 27.70 -32.87 -6.87
N ALA A 67 27.83 -33.59 -5.75
CA ALA A 67 28.05 -32.99 -4.44
C ALA A 67 29.36 -32.19 -4.36
N ARG A 68 30.44 -32.66 -5.01
CA ARG A 68 31.70 -31.92 -5.08
C ARG A 68 31.58 -30.66 -5.93
N ALA A 69 30.91 -30.72 -7.08
CA ALA A 69 30.67 -29.56 -7.93
C ALA A 69 29.77 -28.53 -7.21
N ASP A 70 28.70 -28.99 -6.57
CA ASP A 70 27.75 -28.15 -5.87
C ASP A 70 28.42 -27.40 -4.72
N ARG A 71 29.25 -28.07 -3.89
CA ARG A 71 30.04 -27.42 -2.82
C ARG A 71 30.95 -26.29 -3.31
N LEU A 72 31.58 -26.48 -4.47
CA LEU A 72 32.47 -25.47 -5.07
C LEU A 72 31.69 -24.28 -5.65
N VAL A 73 30.44 -24.51 -6.01
CA VAL A 73 29.57 -23.55 -6.68
C VAL A 73 28.71 -22.80 -5.67
N THR A 74 28.41 -23.38 -4.50
CA THR A 74 27.74 -22.71 -3.37
C THR A 74 28.43 -21.39 -3.04
N THR A 75 29.77 -21.35 -3.01
CA THR A 75 30.53 -20.13 -2.71
C THR A 75 30.44 -19.04 -3.79
N ILE A 76 30.11 -19.40 -5.04
CA ILE A 76 30.00 -18.46 -6.18
C ILE A 76 28.54 -18.00 -6.38
N ILE A 77 27.57 -18.88 -6.11
CA ILE A 77 26.14 -18.55 -6.15
C ILE A 77 25.75 -17.69 -4.94
N GLU A 78 26.46 -17.80 -3.82
CA GLU A 78 26.32 -16.95 -2.64
C GLU A 78 27.20 -15.69 -2.66
N ALA A 79 27.45 -15.07 -3.81
CA ALA A 79 27.65 -13.62 -3.75
C ALA A 79 26.35 -13.08 -3.16
N PRO A 80 26.32 -12.49 -1.93
CA PRO A 80 25.07 -12.19 -1.27
C PRO A 80 24.29 -11.28 -2.18
N LEU A 81 23.20 -11.81 -2.76
CA LEU A 81 22.25 -11.03 -3.51
C LEU A 81 21.98 -9.79 -2.68
N SER A 82 22.14 -8.61 -3.30
CA SER A 82 22.01 -7.36 -2.57
C SER A 82 20.73 -7.41 -1.73
N PRO A 83 20.70 -6.83 -0.52
CA PRO A 83 19.49 -6.84 0.31
C PRO A 83 18.23 -6.42 -0.46
N HIS A 84 18.39 -5.57 -1.49
CA HIS A 84 17.35 -5.18 -2.43
C HIS A 84 16.83 -6.32 -3.32
N SER A 85 17.72 -7.14 -3.90
CA SER A 85 17.36 -8.27 -4.74
C SER A 85 16.59 -9.32 -3.94
N ARG A 86 17.08 -9.65 -2.73
CA ARG A 86 16.41 -10.60 -1.82
C ARG A 86 15.04 -10.10 -1.37
N ALA A 87 14.94 -8.80 -1.07
CA ALA A 87 13.66 -8.19 -0.71
C ALA A 87 12.67 -8.20 -1.88
N ARG A 88 13.13 -7.99 -3.12
CA ARG A 88 12.28 -8.02 -4.32
C ARG A 88 11.72 -9.41 -4.58
N GLU A 89 12.56 -10.44 -4.49
CA GLU A 89 12.16 -11.83 -4.67
C GLU A 89 11.16 -12.27 -3.59
N ALA A 90 11.46 -11.98 -2.31
CA ALA A 90 10.53 -12.26 -1.22
C ALA A 90 9.21 -11.49 -1.35
N HIS A 91 9.24 -10.25 -1.82
CA HIS A 91 8.02 -9.48 -2.10
C HIS A 91 7.23 -10.05 -3.28
N SER A 92 7.89 -10.60 -4.29
CA SER A 92 7.23 -11.25 -5.43
C SER A 92 6.46 -12.52 -5.04
N ILE A 93 6.84 -13.16 -3.93
CA ILE A 93 6.19 -14.38 -3.44
C ILE A 93 5.13 -14.04 -2.37
N PHE A 94 5.49 -13.19 -1.41
CA PHE A 94 4.70 -12.98 -0.20
C PHE A 94 3.95 -11.64 -0.16
N HIS A 95 4.18 -10.74 -1.12
CA HIS A 95 3.52 -9.42 -1.21
C HIS A 95 3.55 -8.60 0.10
N GLN A 96 4.66 -8.71 0.84
CA GLN A 96 4.84 -8.06 2.14
C GLN A 96 4.80 -6.52 2.03
N ASN A 97 4.29 -5.85 3.07
CA ASN A 97 4.26 -4.38 3.10
C ASN A 97 5.67 -3.75 3.21
N ALA A 98 5.80 -2.48 2.82
CA ALA A 98 7.09 -1.78 2.79
C ALA A 98 7.79 -1.69 4.15
N LYS A 99 7.04 -1.55 5.25
CA LYS A 99 7.63 -1.53 6.61
C LYS A 99 8.21 -2.89 7.00
N GLY A 100 7.53 -3.97 6.64
CA GLY A 100 7.99 -5.35 6.84
C GLY A 100 9.28 -5.63 6.05
N LEU A 101 9.31 -5.24 4.77
CA LEU A 101 10.50 -5.38 3.93
C LEU A 101 11.69 -4.56 4.45
N ALA A 102 11.46 -3.31 4.85
CA ALA A 102 12.49 -2.45 5.41
C ALA A 102 13.13 -3.06 6.65
N ARG A 103 12.31 -3.61 7.56
CA ARG A 103 12.79 -4.28 8.78
C ARG A 103 13.49 -5.60 8.50
N ALA A 104 12.92 -6.46 7.66
CA ALA A 104 13.43 -7.81 7.40
C ALA A 104 14.76 -7.80 6.61
N TYR A 105 14.90 -6.88 5.67
CA TYR A 105 16.06 -6.81 4.77
C TYR A 105 16.99 -5.61 5.04
N LYS A 106 16.77 -4.89 6.15
CA LYS A 106 17.54 -3.70 6.55
C LYS A 106 17.64 -2.65 5.42
N LEU A 107 16.53 -2.42 4.71
CA LEU A 107 16.43 -1.45 3.63
C LEU A 107 15.93 -0.10 4.14
N SER A 108 16.25 0.99 3.44
CA SER A 108 15.56 2.26 3.66
C SER A 108 14.07 2.12 3.33
N ILE A 109 13.24 2.91 4.00
CA ILE A 109 11.79 2.88 3.76
C ILE A 109 11.44 3.28 2.32
N GLU A 110 12.26 4.15 1.71
CA GLU A 110 12.15 4.58 0.32
C GLU A 110 12.41 3.42 -0.65
N ALA A 111 13.49 2.67 -0.43
CA ALA A 111 13.82 1.50 -1.23
C ALA A 111 12.74 0.41 -1.11
N ALA A 112 12.25 0.15 0.10
CA ALA A 112 11.17 -0.81 0.32
C ALA A 112 9.86 -0.38 -0.37
N ARG A 113 9.52 0.92 -0.34
CA ARG A 113 8.36 1.47 -1.08
C ARG A 113 8.53 1.33 -2.58
N ALA A 114 9.72 1.55 -3.12
CA ALA A 114 10.02 1.37 -4.53
C ALA A 114 9.79 -0.09 -4.98
N ILE A 115 10.18 -1.07 -4.15
CA ILE A 115 9.94 -2.50 -4.42
C ILE A 115 8.43 -2.81 -4.46
N VAL A 116 7.65 -2.32 -3.50
CA VAL A 116 6.20 -2.52 -3.46
C VAL A 116 5.51 -1.85 -4.65
N LYS A 117 5.95 -0.64 -5.03
CA LYS A 117 5.40 0.11 -6.17
C LYS A 117 5.74 -0.53 -7.52
N ALA A 118 6.88 -1.22 -7.62
CA ALA A 118 7.29 -1.91 -8.84
C ALA A 118 6.58 -3.27 -9.03
N CYS A 119 5.97 -3.83 -7.99
CA CYS A 119 5.24 -5.09 -8.10
C CYS A 119 3.91 -4.87 -8.85
N PRO A 120 3.61 -5.57 -9.95
CA PRO A 120 2.39 -5.35 -10.72
C PRO A 120 1.11 -5.68 -9.93
N ILE A 121 1.16 -6.68 -9.04
CA ILE A 121 0.01 -7.08 -8.20
C ILE A 121 -0.22 -6.03 -7.12
N CYS A 122 0.81 -5.69 -6.34
CA CYS A 122 0.70 -4.69 -5.28
C CYS A 122 0.51 -3.28 -5.84
N SER A 123 1.08 -2.99 -7.01
CA SER A 123 0.83 -1.76 -7.74
C SER A 123 -0.59 -1.76 -8.21
N TYR A 124 -1.18 -2.83 -8.76
CA TYR A 124 -2.59 -2.85 -9.19
C TYR A 124 -3.56 -2.65 -8.01
N HIS A 125 -3.29 -3.27 -6.86
CA HIS A 125 -4.06 -3.02 -5.64
C HIS A 125 -3.77 -1.62 -5.04
N ASN A 126 -2.58 -1.06 -5.24
CA ASN A 126 -2.24 0.34 -4.95
C ASN A 126 -2.48 1.27 -6.14
N SER A 127 -3.09 0.80 -7.25
CA SER A 127 -3.35 1.54 -8.49
C SER A 127 -4.66 2.30 -8.34
N SER A 128 -5.02 2.65 -7.11
CA SER A 128 -5.22 4.07 -6.84
C SER A 128 -3.96 4.84 -7.26
N LEU A 129 -3.80 4.97 -8.58
CA LEU A 129 -3.26 6.14 -9.24
C LEU A 129 -3.52 7.35 -8.35
N GLY A 130 -2.52 8.23 -8.26
CA GLY A 130 -2.62 9.50 -7.54
C GLY A 130 -3.66 10.46 -8.12
N LEU A 131 -4.93 10.07 -8.20
CA LEU A 131 -6.03 10.84 -7.64
C LEU A 131 -5.88 10.69 -6.12
N GLY A 132 -5.12 11.61 -5.52
CA GLY A 132 -4.48 11.46 -4.21
C GLY A 132 -5.33 10.72 -3.20
N CYS A 133 -4.74 9.70 -2.55
CA CYS A 133 -5.28 8.96 -1.39
C CYS A 133 -6.33 9.81 -0.67
N GLY A 134 -7.63 9.69 -1.01
CA GLY A 134 -8.64 10.74 -0.80
C GLY A 134 -8.32 11.59 0.42
N VAL A 135 -7.49 12.63 0.24
CA VAL A 135 -6.85 13.24 1.40
C VAL A 135 -7.94 14.06 1.99
N ASN A 136 -8.39 13.68 3.19
CA ASN A 136 -9.38 14.48 3.87
C ASN A 136 -8.75 15.88 4.06
N PRO A 137 -9.22 16.92 3.35
CA PRO A 137 -8.54 18.20 3.31
C PRO A 137 -8.49 18.76 4.72
N LYS A 138 -7.28 19.12 5.16
CA LYS A 138 -7.03 19.77 6.44
C LYS A 138 -6.66 21.23 6.20
N GLY A 139 -7.09 22.09 7.10
CA GLY A 139 -6.60 23.47 7.16
C GLY A 139 -5.08 23.49 7.39
N LEU A 140 -4.42 24.51 6.84
CA LEU A 140 -3.03 24.83 7.13
C LEU A 140 -2.90 25.66 8.41
N LYS A 141 -4.00 26.23 8.90
CA LYS A 141 -4.11 26.94 10.18
C LYS A 141 -5.47 26.72 10.86
N SER A 142 -5.55 27.07 12.13
CA SER A 142 -6.79 26.98 12.91
C SER A 142 -7.91 27.83 12.29
N ASN A 143 -9.15 27.34 12.40
CA ASN A 143 -10.35 27.96 11.84
C ASN A 143 -10.29 28.17 10.32
N GLU A 144 -9.49 27.37 9.60
CA GLU A 144 -9.52 27.38 8.15
C GLU A 144 -10.56 26.42 7.60
N ILE A 145 -10.49 25.15 8.01
CA ILE A 145 -11.43 24.11 7.56
C ILE A 145 -11.97 23.39 8.79
N TRP A 146 -13.29 23.45 8.95
CA TRP A 146 -14.02 22.65 9.91
C TRP A 146 -14.74 21.49 9.23
N GLN A 147 -14.88 20.38 9.94
CA GLN A 147 -15.74 19.27 9.55
C GLN A 147 -16.85 19.14 10.57
N MET A 148 -18.07 19.03 10.07
CA MET A 148 -19.26 18.88 10.90
C MET A 148 -20.04 17.63 10.47
N ASP A 149 -20.56 16.91 11.46
CA ASP A 149 -21.40 15.73 11.29
C ASP A 149 -22.42 15.64 12.43
N VAL A 150 -23.48 14.84 12.23
CA VAL A 150 -24.47 14.54 13.26
C VAL A 150 -24.41 13.06 13.58
N THR A 151 -24.18 12.74 14.86
CA THR A 151 -24.21 11.37 15.33
C THR A 151 -25.37 11.15 16.30
N HIS A 152 -25.92 9.94 16.30
CA HIS A 152 -27.04 9.57 17.17
C HIS A 152 -26.52 8.89 18.43
N VAL A 153 -26.93 9.41 19.58
CA VAL A 153 -26.61 8.90 20.93
C VAL A 153 -27.93 8.72 21.69
N SER A 154 -28.46 7.49 21.71
CA SER A 154 -29.78 7.15 22.26
C SER A 154 -29.95 7.53 23.73
N GLU A 155 -28.87 7.51 24.49
CA GLU A 155 -28.76 7.77 25.91
C GLU A 155 -29.18 9.22 26.26
N LEU A 156 -29.08 10.15 25.30
CA LEU A 156 -29.50 11.55 25.45
C LEU A 156 -31.00 11.76 25.23
N GLY A 157 -31.77 10.69 24.99
CA GLY A 157 -33.23 10.71 24.91
C GLY A 157 -33.76 11.67 23.84
N ARG A 158 -34.50 12.71 24.27
CA ARG A 158 -35.07 13.72 23.34
C ARG A 158 -34.00 14.56 22.63
N LEU A 159 -32.76 14.57 23.11
CA LEU A 159 -31.63 15.28 22.51
C LEU A 159 -30.60 14.34 21.88
N LYS A 160 -31.05 13.18 21.40
CA LYS A 160 -30.20 12.13 20.82
C LYS A 160 -29.38 12.54 19.60
N TYR A 161 -29.67 13.69 18.98
CA TYR A 161 -28.94 14.18 17.81
C TYR A 161 -27.76 15.03 18.29
N LEU A 162 -26.58 14.42 18.36
CA LEU A 162 -25.37 15.10 18.76
C LEU A 162 -24.70 15.71 17.52
N HIS A 163 -24.74 17.02 17.42
CA HIS A 163 -24.05 17.77 16.37
C HIS A 163 -22.61 17.97 16.81
N VAL A 164 -21.66 17.55 15.99
CA VAL A 164 -20.22 17.57 16.30
C VAL A 164 -19.49 18.36 15.21
N THR A 165 -18.66 19.30 15.64
CA THR A 165 -17.76 20.07 14.77
C THR A 165 -16.33 19.88 15.26
N ILE A 166 -15.41 19.68 14.31
CA ILE A 166 -13.98 19.60 14.58
C ILE A 166 -13.20 20.55 13.66
N ASP A 167 -12.27 21.30 14.24
CA ASP A 167 -11.24 22.01 13.47
C ASP A 167 -10.19 21.00 12.98
N THR A 168 -10.02 20.92 11.66
CA THR A 168 -9.12 19.94 11.04
C THR A 168 -7.63 20.19 11.30
N TYR A 169 -7.26 21.41 11.71
CA TYR A 169 -5.88 21.77 12.06
C TYR A 169 -5.61 21.60 13.55
N SER A 170 -6.38 22.28 14.41
CA SER A 170 -6.15 22.26 15.87
C SER A 170 -6.67 20.99 16.56
N HIS A 171 -7.51 20.20 15.87
CA HIS A 171 -8.21 19.05 16.41
C HIS A 171 -9.14 19.37 17.59
N MET A 172 -9.48 20.64 17.81
CA MET A 172 -10.46 21.03 18.81
C MET A 172 -11.85 20.60 18.37
N ILE A 173 -12.56 19.89 19.25
CA ILE A 173 -13.89 19.34 19.00
C ILE A 173 -14.90 20.09 19.87
N TRP A 174 -16.02 20.47 19.25
CA TRP A 174 -17.18 20.99 19.96
C TRP A 174 -18.42 20.18 19.59
N ALA A 175 -19.19 19.76 20.59
CA ALA A 175 -20.38 18.96 20.39
C ALA A 175 -21.55 19.54 21.19
N THR A 176 -22.72 19.63 20.56
CA THR A 176 -23.94 20.08 21.26
C THR A 176 -25.09 19.12 21.00
N PRO A 177 -25.81 18.66 22.03
CA PRO A 177 -26.98 17.83 21.86
C PRO A 177 -28.17 18.67 21.39
N GLN A 178 -28.88 18.21 20.37
CA GLN A 178 -30.01 18.90 19.76
C GLN A 178 -31.25 17.98 19.67
N PRO A 179 -32.47 18.55 19.63
CA PRO A 179 -33.70 17.78 19.52
C PRO A 179 -33.95 17.20 18.12
N GLY A 180 -33.13 17.57 17.13
CA GLY A 180 -33.28 17.14 15.75
C GLY A 180 -32.13 17.57 14.85
N GLU A 181 -32.30 17.31 13.56
CA GLU A 181 -31.34 17.63 12.49
C GLU A 181 -31.80 18.80 11.62
N LYS A 182 -32.86 19.53 12.01
CA LYS A 182 -33.39 20.60 11.16
C LYS A 182 -32.39 21.76 11.10
N VAL A 183 -32.53 22.60 10.08
CA VAL A 183 -31.68 23.79 9.87
C VAL A 183 -31.57 24.68 11.10
N ARG A 184 -32.64 24.82 11.89
CA ARG A 184 -32.64 25.58 13.15
C ARG A 184 -31.65 25.00 14.17
N ASP A 185 -31.56 23.67 14.23
CA ASP A 185 -30.73 22.92 15.17
C ASP A 185 -29.25 23.03 14.75
N VAL A 186 -28.99 22.93 13.44
CA VAL A 186 -27.67 23.18 12.83
C VAL A 186 -27.18 24.61 13.10
N LYS A 187 -28.03 25.62 12.89
CA LYS A 187 -27.68 27.03 13.18
C LYS A 187 -27.37 27.25 14.65
N ARG A 188 -28.12 26.61 15.55
CA ARG A 188 -27.90 26.69 16.99
C ARG A 188 -26.54 26.11 17.38
N HIS A 189 -26.19 24.95 16.83
CA HIS A 189 -24.88 24.34 17.02
C HIS A 189 -23.75 25.25 16.51
N LEU A 190 -23.85 25.72 15.25
CA LEU A 190 -22.82 26.57 14.64
C LEU A 190 -22.61 27.89 15.40
N THR A 191 -23.70 28.53 15.84
CA THR A 191 -23.60 29.77 16.64
C THR A 191 -22.86 29.51 17.95
N SER A 192 -23.09 28.36 18.59
CA SER A 192 -22.33 27.94 19.77
C SER A 192 -20.85 27.69 19.44
N CYS A 193 -20.55 27.04 18.32
CA CYS A 193 -19.18 26.84 17.87
C CYS A 193 -18.47 28.18 17.64
N PHE A 194 -19.13 29.14 16.99
CA PHE A 194 -18.53 30.45 16.69
C PHE A 194 -18.16 31.23 17.94
N ALA A 195 -18.97 31.12 19.00
CA ALA A 195 -18.69 31.76 20.28
C ALA A 195 -17.47 31.16 21.00
N VAL A 196 -17.19 29.88 20.81
CA VAL A 196 -16.14 29.15 21.55
C VAL A 196 -14.84 29.03 20.75
N LEU A 197 -14.95 28.65 19.48
CA LEU A 197 -13.83 28.35 18.60
C LEU A 197 -13.43 29.55 17.73
N GLY A 198 -14.35 30.48 17.50
CA GLY A 198 -14.23 31.50 16.45
C GLY A 198 -14.93 31.07 15.15
N VAL A 199 -14.81 31.88 14.09
CA VAL A 199 -15.51 31.66 12.82
C VAL A 199 -14.58 31.01 11.80
N PRO A 200 -14.94 29.86 11.18
CA PRO A 200 -14.10 29.22 10.17
C PRO A 200 -14.19 29.90 8.81
N LYS A 201 -13.21 29.67 7.94
CA LYS A 201 -13.34 30.03 6.52
C LYS A 201 -14.21 29.05 5.73
N VAL A 202 -14.04 27.76 5.99
CA VAL A 202 -14.73 26.68 5.27
C VAL A 202 -15.35 25.72 6.27
N VAL A 203 -16.62 25.38 6.05
CA VAL A 203 -17.29 24.28 6.76
C VAL A 203 -17.60 23.17 5.74
N LYS A 204 -17.18 21.97 6.07
CA LYS A 204 -17.45 20.77 5.27
C LYS A 204 -18.44 19.86 6.00
N THR A 205 -19.53 19.52 5.33
CA THR A 205 -20.60 18.64 5.86
C THR A 205 -20.85 17.46 4.93
N ASP A 206 -21.71 16.54 5.35
CA ASP A 206 -22.24 15.52 4.47
C ASP A 206 -23.33 16.12 3.56
N ASN A 207 -23.92 15.28 2.70
CA ASN A 207 -25.05 15.67 1.85
C ASN A 207 -26.41 15.58 2.58
N GLY A 208 -26.43 15.68 3.90
CA GLY A 208 -27.66 15.65 4.68
C GLY A 208 -28.65 16.74 4.24
N PRO A 209 -29.96 16.46 4.23
CA PRO A 209 -30.98 17.36 3.68
C PRO A 209 -31.03 18.73 4.36
N ALA A 210 -30.61 18.82 5.63
CA ALA A 210 -30.52 20.08 6.36
C ALA A 210 -29.42 21.01 5.81
N TYR A 211 -28.33 20.43 5.31
CA TYR A 211 -27.18 21.16 4.81
C TYR A 211 -27.40 21.75 3.42
N SER A 212 -28.32 21.18 2.64
CA SER A 212 -28.69 21.65 1.29
C SER A 212 -29.75 22.77 1.29
N SER A 213 -30.19 23.25 2.45
CA SER A 213 -31.26 24.25 2.54
C SER A 213 -30.78 25.67 2.19
N LYS A 214 -31.64 26.45 1.50
CA LYS A 214 -31.37 27.88 1.22
C LYS A 214 -31.11 28.67 2.51
N SER A 215 -31.89 28.38 3.56
CA SER A 215 -31.76 29.07 4.85
C SER A 215 -30.39 28.85 5.52
N LEU A 216 -29.76 27.69 5.35
CA LEU A 216 -28.41 27.46 5.87
C LEU A 216 -27.36 28.17 4.99
N LYS A 217 -27.53 28.13 3.68
CA LYS A 217 -26.64 28.83 2.74
C LYS A 217 -26.58 30.34 3.03
N ASP A 218 -27.75 30.97 3.20
CA ASP A 218 -27.86 32.40 3.53
C ASP A 218 -27.17 32.72 4.87
N PHE A 219 -27.30 31.83 5.85
CA PHE A 219 -26.63 31.97 7.15
C PHE A 219 -25.10 31.86 7.03
N MET A 220 -24.58 30.87 6.31
CA MET A 220 -23.14 30.73 6.09
C MET A 220 -22.57 31.94 5.33
N GLN A 221 -23.30 32.46 4.35
CA GLN A 221 -22.91 33.66 3.60
C GLN A 221 -22.86 34.91 4.50
N MET A 222 -23.82 35.08 5.41
CA MET A 222 -23.82 36.18 6.38
C MET A 222 -22.58 36.19 7.28
N TRP A 223 -22.06 35.00 7.62
CA TRP A 223 -20.82 34.84 8.40
C TRP A 223 -19.55 34.78 7.53
N ASN A 224 -19.67 34.97 6.21
CA ASN A 224 -18.58 34.87 5.24
C ASN A 224 -17.88 33.49 5.25
N ILE A 225 -18.66 32.42 5.42
CA ILE A 225 -18.21 31.02 5.47
C ILE A 225 -18.51 30.35 4.13
N THR A 226 -17.52 29.68 3.56
CA THR A 226 -17.72 28.80 2.40
C THR A 226 -18.21 27.44 2.86
N HIS A 227 -19.39 27.03 2.42
CA HIS A 227 -19.93 25.69 2.71
C HIS A 227 -19.63 24.74 1.57
N THR A 228 -19.09 23.57 1.89
CA THR A 228 -18.81 22.49 0.94
C THR A 228 -19.43 21.19 1.42
N THR A 229 -20.04 20.42 0.52
CA THR A 229 -20.55 19.08 0.84
C THR A 229 -19.59 18.01 0.33
N SER A 230 -19.56 16.86 1.01
CA SER A 230 -18.75 15.72 0.59
C SER A 230 -19.29 15.08 -0.69
N ILE A 231 -18.43 14.37 -1.43
CA ILE A 231 -18.87 13.62 -2.62
C ILE A 231 -19.78 12.48 -2.14
N PRO A 232 -20.98 12.29 -2.72
CA PRO A 232 -21.84 11.16 -2.39
C PRO A 232 -21.05 9.83 -2.45
N HIS A 233 -21.20 8.99 -1.42
CA HIS A 233 -20.56 7.67 -1.33
C HIS A 233 -19.02 7.64 -1.27
N SER A 234 -18.36 8.76 -0.93
CA SER A 234 -16.91 8.78 -0.66
C SER A 234 -16.62 8.88 0.84
N PRO A 235 -16.34 7.74 1.52
CA PRO A 235 -16.12 7.71 2.98
C PRO A 235 -14.85 8.47 3.43
N THR A 236 -13.92 8.74 2.51
CA THR A 236 -12.62 9.32 2.86
C THR A 236 -12.70 10.82 3.18
N GLY A 237 -13.77 11.51 2.76
CA GLY A 237 -13.90 12.96 2.86
C GLY A 237 -14.29 13.51 4.23
N GLN A 238 -14.71 12.68 5.19
CA GLN A 238 -15.18 13.10 6.52
C GLN A 238 -14.62 12.24 7.67
N ALA A 239 -13.60 11.42 7.39
CA ALA A 239 -13.02 10.50 8.37
C ALA A 239 -12.51 11.16 9.68
N ILE A 240 -12.22 12.48 9.67
CA ILE A 240 -11.76 13.19 10.88
C ILE A 240 -12.93 13.36 11.87
N VAL A 241 -14.10 13.80 11.40
CA VAL A 241 -15.27 13.97 12.26
C VAL A 241 -15.90 12.62 12.64
N GLU A 242 -15.89 11.63 11.75
CA GLU A 242 -16.33 10.27 12.08
C GLU A 242 -15.48 9.63 13.20
N ARG A 243 -14.16 9.84 13.17
CA ARG A 243 -13.26 9.41 14.25
C ARG A 243 -13.52 10.18 15.55
N ALA A 244 -13.82 11.47 15.47
CA ALA A 244 -14.19 12.26 16.64
C ALA A 244 -15.49 11.75 17.28
N ASN A 245 -16.49 11.41 16.47
CA ASN A 245 -17.74 10.80 16.94
C ASN A 245 -17.48 9.50 17.71
N GLY A 246 -16.60 8.63 17.19
CA GLY A 246 -16.21 7.39 17.88
C GLY A 246 -15.39 7.60 19.15
N THR A 247 -14.82 8.78 19.38
CA THR A 247 -14.12 9.14 20.63
C THR A 247 -15.08 9.74 21.66
N ILE A 248 -16.16 10.38 21.21
CA ILE A 248 -17.17 11.02 22.07
C ILE A 248 -18.19 10.01 22.59
N LYS A 249 -18.53 8.99 21.80
CA LYS A 249 -19.35 7.86 22.21
C LYS A 249 -18.60 6.96 23.19
#